data_AF-A0A7T8JWM9-F1
#
_entry.id   AF-A0A7T8JWM9-F1
#
_cell.length_a   1.000
_cell.length_b   1.000
_cell.length_c   1.000
_cell.angle_alpha   90.00
_cell.angle_beta   90.00
_cell.angle_gamma   90.00
#
_symmetry.space_group_name_H-M   'P 1'
#
loop_
_entity.id
_entity.type
_entity.pdbx_description
1 polymer ?
#
loop_
_entity_poly.entity_id
_entity_poly.type
_entity_poly.pdbx_seq_one_letter_code
_entity_poly.pdbx_strand_id
1 'polypeptide(L)' 'AKLVQSWLKKNVPNFWDFNTWPPNSSDLNPCDYYFNEASLKASIKSEMNKLDPAE' A
#
# COMPACT_ATOMS: atom_id res chain seq x y z
N ALA A 1 13.65 11.46 6.19
CA ALA A 1 13.36 10.15 6.80
C ALA A 1 13.62 10.09 8.32
N LYS A 2 14.85 10.35 8.80
CA LYS A 2 15.23 10.19 10.22
C LYS A 2 14.38 10.99 11.23
N LEU A 3 14.05 12.24 10.91
CA LEU A 3 13.21 13.10 11.76
C LEU A 3 11.80 12.52 11.95
N VAL A 4 11.17 12.11 10.85
CA VAL A 4 9.81 11.52 10.85
C VAL A 4 9.80 10.20 11.62
N GLN A 5 10.78 9.33 11.38
CA GLN A 5 10.93 8.06 12.12
C GLN A 5 11.10 8.31 13.63
N SER A 6 11.90 9.31 14.02
CA SER A 6 12.11 9.66 15.44
C SER A 6 10.83 10.19 16.08
N TRP A 7 10.07 11.00 15.35
CA TRP A 7 8.79 11.51 15.82
C TRP A 7 7.76 10.37 15.96
N LEU A 8 7.65 9.47 14.98
CA LEU A 8 6.72 8.35 15.02
C LEU A 8 7.06 7.39 16.16
N LYS A 9 8.34 7.06 16.36
CA LYS A 9 8.79 6.20 17.46
C LYS A 9 8.47 6.79 18.84
N LYS A 10 8.45 8.13 18.95
CA LYS A 10 8.09 8.82 20.20
C LYS A 10 6.57 8.90 20.43
N ASN A 11 5.78 9.09 19.38
CA ASN A 11 4.37 9.49 19.50
C ASN A 11 3.36 8.41 19.10
N VAL A 12 3.78 7.36 18.39
CA VAL A 12 2.90 6.29 17.90
C VAL A 12 3.28 4.99 18.59
N PRO A 13 2.46 4.50 19.54
CA PRO A 13 2.67 3.21 20.18
C PRO A 13 2.77 2.09 19.14
N ASN A 14 3.69 1.15 19.34
CA ASN A 14 3.92 0.00 18.46
C ASN A 14 4.32 0.35 17.02
N PHE A 15 4.84 1.57 16.79
CA PHE A 15 5.40 1.93 15.50
C PHE A 15 6.58 1.02 15.14
N TRP A 16 6.49 0.35 13.99
CA TRP A 16 7.61 -0.40 13.42
C TRP A 16 8.52 0.56 12.67
N ASP A 17 9.74 0.70 13.17
CA ASP A 17 10.76 1.47 12.46
C ASP A 17 11.22 0.75 11.20
N PHE A 18 11.93 1.49 10.33
CA PHE A 18 12.39 0.98 9.05
C PHE A 18 13.19 -0.33 9.14
N ASN A 19 13.95 -0.55 10.22
CA ASN A 19 14.76 -1.76 10.38
C ASN A 19 13.94 -2.93 10.95
N THR A 20 12.77 -2.65 11.51
CA THR A 20 11.85 -3.65 12.06
C THR A 20 10.97 -4.24 10.95
N TRP A 21 10.58 -3.42 9.96
CA TRP A 21 9.78 -3.90 8.84
C TRP A 21 10.63 -4.75 7.88
N PRO A 22 10.21 -5.99 7.54
CA PRO A 22 10.97 -6.82 6.62
C PRO A 22 11.00 -6.23 5.19
N PRO A 23 12.17 -6.22 4.54
CA PRO A 23 12.29 -5.69 3.19
C PRO A 23 11.50 -6.55 2.19
N ASN A 24 10.91 -5.89 1.17
CA ASN A 24 10.12 -6.51 0.11
C ASN A 24 8.85 -7.25 0.56
N SER A 25 8.32 -6.94 1.74
CA SER A 25 7.10 -7.56 2.27
C SER A 25 5.84 -6.72 2.00
N SER A 26 5.50 -6.51 0.73
CA SER A 26 4.26 -5.83 0.34
C SER A 26 3.02 -6.65 0.68
N ASP A 27 3.14 -7.97 0.75
CA ASP A 27 2.12 -8.90 1.21
C ASP A 27 1.74 -8.71 2.68
N LEU A 28 2.65 -8.17 3.50
CA LEU A 28 2.39 -7.88 4.90
C LEU A 28 1.79 -6.49 5.14
N ASN A 29 1.87 -5.57 4.17
CA ASN A 29 1.33 -4.22 4.30
C ASN A 29 -0.13 -4.18 3.81
N PRO A 30 -1.11 -3.94 4.70
CA PRO A 30 -2.52 -3.87 4.31
C PRO A 30 -2.83 -2.86 3.21
N CYS A 31 -2.11 -1.75 3.15
CA CYS A 31 -2.26 -0.80 2.04
C CYS A 31 -1.84 -1.40 0.71
N ASP A 32 -0.79 -2.21 0.69
CA ASP A 32 -0.27 -2.78 -0.55
C ASP A 32 -1.12 -3.97 -1.01
N TYR A 33 -1.33 -4.98 -0.16
CA TYR A 33 -2.02 -6.20 -0.63
C TYR A 33 -3.54 -6.04 -0.77
N TYR A 34 -4.17 -5.11 -0.05
CA TYR A 34 -5.63 -4.95 -0.08
C TYR A 34 -6.04 -3.74 -0.93
N PHE A 35 -5.55 -2.55 -0.59
CA PHE A 35 -5.99 -1.32 -1.25
C PHE A 35 -5.39 -1.17 -2.64
N ASN A 36 -4.07 -1.34 -2.80
CA ASN A 36 -3.43 -1.16 -4.10
C ASN A 36 -3.87 -2.25 -5.10
N GLU A 37 -4.01 -3.50 -4.65
CA GLU A 37 -4.56 -4.59 -5.47
C GLU A 37 -6.01 -4.31 -5.92
N ALA A 38 -6.88 -3.85 -5.00
CA ALA A 38 -8.25 -3.51 -5.36
C ALA A 38 -8.32 -2.34 -6.34
N SER A 39 -7.50 -1.31 -6.11
CA SER A 39 -7.40 -0.14 -7.00
C SER A 39 -6.88 -0.52 -8.39
N LEU A 40 -5.89 -1.41 -8.46
CA LEU A 40 -5.33 -1.89 -9.72
C LEU A 40 -6.38 -2.68 -10.50
N LYS A 41 -7.11 -3.59 -9.84
CA LYS A 41 -8.20 -4.36 -10.47
C LYS A 41 -9.32 -3.44 -10.99
N ALA A 42 -9.69 -2.43 -10.22
CA ALA A 42 -10.68 -1.44 -10.65
C ALA A 42 -10.20 -0.66 -11.88
N SER A 43 -8.94 -0.25 -11.89
CA SER A 43 -8.32 0.46 -13.01
C SER A 43 -8.28 -0.41 -14.27
N ILE A 44 -7.84 -1.68 -14.15
CA ILE A 44 -7.83 -2.64 -15.26
C ILE A 44 -9.25 -2.84 -15.81
N LYS A 45 -10.24 -3.05 -14.94
CA LYS A 45 -11.64 -3.21 -15.36
C LYS A 45 -12.15 -1.98 -16.10
N SER A 46 -11.83 -0.78 -15.60
CA SER A 46 -12.17 0.48 -16.27
C SER A 46 -11.56 0.56 -17.67
N GLU A 47 -10.29 0.21 -17.84
CA GLU A 47 -9.64 0.21 -19.16
C GLU A 47 -10.24 -0.85 -20.09
N MET A 48 -10.53 -2.06 -19.60
CA MET A 48 -11.19 -3.10 -20.38
C MET A 48 -12.56 -2.65 -20.90
N ASN A 49 -13.37 -2.01 -20.04
CA ASN A 49 -14.67 -1.49 -20.44
C ASN A 49 -14.59 -0.36 -21.48
N LYS A 50 -13.46 0.35 -21.61
CA LYS A 50 -13.25 1.35 -22.67
C LYS A 50 -12.89 0.70 -24.01
N LEU A 51 -12.24 -0.47 -23.97
CA LEU A 51 -11.77 -1.18 -25.16
C LEU A 51 -12.87 -2.06 -25.78
N ASP A 52 -13.77 -2.58 -24.94
CA ASP A 52 -14.94 -3.34 -25.37
C ASP A 52 -16.15 -2.89 -24.53
N PRO A 53 -16.77 -1.74 -24.86
CA PRO A 53 -17.97 -1.31 -24.21
C PRO A 53 -19.08 -2.30 -24.57
N ALA A 54 -19.55 -3.06 -23.57
CA ALA A 54 -20.72 -3.93 -23.75
C ALA A 54 -21.85 -3.14 -24.41
N GLU A 55 -22.33 -3.67 -25.54
CA GLU A 55 -23.34 -3.10 -26.45
C GLU A 55 -24.62 -2.63 -25.72
#